data_AF-A0A4R3I816-F1
#
_entry.id   AF-A0A4R3I816-F1
#
_cell.length_a   1.000
_cell.length_b   1.000
_cell.length_c   1.000
_cell.angle_alpha   90.00
_cell.angle_beta   90.00
_cell.angle_gamma   90.00
#
_symmetry.space_group_name_H-M   'P 1'
#
loop_
_entity.id
_entity.type
_entity.pdbx_description
1 polymer ?
#
loop_
_entity_poly.entity_id
_entity_poly.type
_entity_poly.pdbx_seq_one_letter_code
_entity_poly.pdbx_strand_id
1 'polypeptide(L)'
;MLYWSAPTERANGESMSSSDIGGYEIRYKLSSDDSYTVTVVSGNETTQLLLEDIANPTEQTIEMAVFDTEGIYSDYVEATTSTN
;
A
#
# COMPACT_ATOMS: atom_id res chain seq x y z
N MET A 1 3.31 7.47 10.34
CA MET A 1 2.63 6.16 10.31
C MET A 1 1.72 6.15 9.08
N LEU A 2 1.70 5.07 8.31
CA LEU A 2 0.76 4.88 7.21
C LEU A 2 -0.44 4.08 7.71
N TYR A 3 -1.65 4.48 7.31
CA TYR A 3 -2.89 3.78 7.62
C TYR A 3 -3.66 3.54 6.33
N TRP A 4 -4.25 2.36 6.19
CA TRP A 4 -5.13 2.03 5.08
C TRP A 4 -6.31 1.17 5.53
N SER A 5 -7.33 1.09 4.68
CA SER A 5 -8.44 0.15 4.85
C SER A 5 -8.31 -0.96 3.82
N ALA A 6 -8.65 -2.19 4.21
CA ALA A 6 -8.70 -3.30 3.28
C ALA A 6 -9.73 -3.01 2.16
N PRO A 7 -9.42 -3.30 0.89
CA PRO A 7 -10.38 -3.16 -0.19
C PRO A 7 -11.53 -4.15 -0.01
N THR A 8 -12.73 -3.70 -0.32
CA THR A 8 -13.96 -4.51 -0.30
C THR A 8 -14.40 -4.97 -1.68
N GLU A 9 -13.74 -4.46 -2.73
CA GLU A 9 -14.04 -4.70 -4.13
C GLU A 9 -12.75 -4.82 -4.94
N ARG A 10 -12.77 -5.69 -5.96
CA ARG A 10 -11.72 -5.84 -6.96
C ARG A 10 -11.81 -4.72 -8.00
N ALA A 11 -10.76 -4.56 -8.82
CA ALA A 11 -10.73 -3.56 -9.89
C ALA A 11 -11.86 -3.73 -10.94
N ASN A 12 -12.39 -4.94 -11.10
CA ASN A 12 -13.53 -5.24 -11.99
C ASN A 12 -14.91 -4.98 -11.34
N GLY A 13 -14.96 -4.51 -10.09
CA GLY A 13 -16.19 -4.27 -9.34
C GLY A 13 -16.78 -5.50 -8.64
N GLU A 14 -16.12 -6.65 -8.68
CA GLU A 14 -16.53 -7.82 -7.89
C GLU A 14 -16.23 -7.62 -6.41
N SER A 15 -17.08 -8.15 -5.53
CA SER A 15 -16.82 -8.12 -4.09
C SER A 15 -15.56 -8.92 -3.76
N MET A 16 -14.71 -8.35 -2.90
CA MET A 16 -13.48 -8.97 -2.42
C MET A 16 -13.63 -9.30 -0.94
N SER A 17 -13.44 -10.57 -0.58
CA SER A 17 -13.36 -10.98 0.82
C SER A 17 -11.97 -10.68 1.36
N SER A 18 -11.85 -10.48 2.68
CA SER A 18 -10.54 -10.39 3.31
C SER A 18 -9.70 -11.65 3.07
N SER A 19 -10.33 -12.83 2.98
CA SER A 19 -9.66 -14.10 2.64
C SER A 19 -9.00 -14.10 1.26
N ASP A 20 -9.44 -13.22 0.36
CA ASP A 20 -8.92 -13.17 -0.99
C ASP A 20 -7.64 -12.33 -1.05
N ILE A 21 -7.39 -11.48 -0.05
CA ILE A 21 -6.23 -10.60 0.03
C ILE A 21 -4.99 -11.43 0.42
N GLY A 22 -4.03 -11.50 -0.49
CA GLY A 22 -2.70 -12.07 -0.25
C GLY A 22 -1.78 -11.11 0.50
N GLY A 23 -1.98 -9.80 0.32
CA GLY A 23 -1.26 -8.76 1.04
C GLY A 23 -1.31 -7.40 0.34
N TYR A 24 -0.39 -6.54 0.77
CA TYR A 24 -0.22 -5.19 0.25
C TYR A 24 1.22 -4.95 -0.16
N GLU A 25 1.42 -4.22 -1.25
CA GLU A 25 2.72 -3.70 -1.64
C GLU A 25 2.68 -2.19 -1.53
N ILE A 26 3.63 -1.65 -0.77
CA ILE A 26 3.78 -0.23 -0.52
C ILE A 26 5.10 0.17 -1.15
N ARG A 27 5.05 1.13 -2.08
CA ARG A 27 6.24 1.71 -2.69
C ARG A 27 6.31 3.19 -2.38
N TYR A 28 7.50 3.68 -2.07
CA TYR A 28 7.71 5.08 -1.76
C TYR A 28 9.05 5.57 -2.31
N LYS A 29 9.09 6.85 -2.67
CA LYS A 29 10.30 7.53 -3.14
C LYS A 29 10.27 9.01 -2.81
N LEU A 30 11.44 9.63 -2.68
CA LEU A 30 11.54 11.08 -2.70
C LEU A 30 11.24 11.61 -4.10
N SER A 31 10.75 12.84 -4.18
CA SER A 31 10.56 13.53 -5.46
C SER A 31 11.87 13.68 -6.25
N SER A 32 13.02 13.64 -5.57
CA SER A 32 14.35 13.67 -6.16
C SER A 32 14.87 12.31 -6.63
N ASP A 33 14.22 11.22 -6.26
CA ASP A 33 14.70 9.87 -6.52
C ASP A 33 14.05 9.28 -7.77
N ASP A 34 14.86 8.60 -8.59
CA ASP A 34 14.38 7.90 -9.79
C ASP A 34 13.80 6.52 -9.46
N SER A 35 14.15 5.95 -8.30
CA SER A 35 13.79 4.59 -7.90
C SER A 35 12.87 4.57 -6.68
N TYR A 36 11.96 3.60 -6.65
CA TYR A 36 11.13 3.31 -5.48
C TYR A 36 11.79 2.34 -4.52
N THR A 37 11.65 2.63 -3.22
CA THR A 37 11.78 1.62 -2.17
C THR A 37 10.46 0.87 -2.07
N VAL A 38 10.52 -0.46 -1.99
CA VAL A 38 9.33 -1.33 -1.97
C VAL A 38 9.31 -2.13 -0.68
N THR A 39 8.15 -2.14 -0.02
CA THR A 39 7.85 -2.94 1.17
C THR A 39 6.62 -3.79 0.89
N VAL A 40 6.75 -5.10 1.08
CA VAL A 40 5.64 -6.05 0.96
C VAL A 40 5.13 -6.42 2.34
N VAL A 41 3.84 -6.27 2.56
CA VAL A 41 3.12 -6.67 3.76
C VAL A 41 2.27 -7.88 3.42
N SER A 42 2.62 -9.04 3.97
CA SER A 42 1.85 -10.27 3.73
C SER A 42 0.62 -10.36 4.62
N GLY A 43 -0.45 -10.91 4.08
CA GLY A 43 -1.71 -11.12 4.78
C GLY A 43 -2.62 -9.88 4.81
N ASN A 44 -3.83 -10.11 5.33
CA ASN A 44 -4.93 -9.15 5.26
C ASN A 44 -5.18 -8.40 6.58
N GLU A 45 -4.53 -8.80 7.67
CA GLU A 45 -4.76 -8.26 9.02
C GLU A 45 -4.02 -6.95 9.28
N THR A 46 -2.94 -6.71 8.55
CA THR A 46 -2.14 -5.49 8.72
C THR A 46 -2.76 -4.35 7.92
N THR A 47 -3.13 -3.28 8.62
CA THR A 47 -3.75 -2.05 8.06
C THR A 47 -2.96 -0.79 8.42
N GLN A 48 -1.79 -0.95 9.02
CA GLN A 48 -0.90 0.13 9.40
C GLN A 48 0.56 -0.28 9.28
N LEU A 49 1.43 0.66 8.92
CA LEU A 49 2.87 0.46 8.79
C LEU A 49 3.64 1.68 9.24
N LEU A 50 4.68 1.46 10.05
CA LEU A 50 5.67 2.49 10.34
C LEU A 50 6.71 2.49 9.22
N LEU A 51 6.74 3.58 8.45
CA LEU A 51 7.76 3.81 7.44
C LEU A 51 8.90 4.59 8.10
N GLU A 52 9.94 3.86 8.57
CA GLU A 52 11.05 4.43 9.35
C GLU A 52 11.97 5.34 8.51
N ASP A 53 12.09 5.08 7.21
CA ASP A 53 12.95 5.84 6.28
C ASP A 53 12.26 7.07 5.66
N ILE A 54 11.06 7.43 6.14
CA ILE A 54 10.35 8.61 5.64
C ILE A 54 10.65 9.80 6.55
N ALA A 55 11.76 10.48 6.24
CA ALA A 55 12.16 11.70 6.94
C ALA A 55 11.12 12.84 6.75
N ASN A 56 10.58 12.98 5.54
CA ASN A 56 9.61 14.00 5.15
C ASN A 56 8.47 13.38 4.32
N PRO A 57 7.38 12.91 4.94
CA PRO A 57 6.30 12.24 4.20
C PRO A 57 5.60 13.14 3.18
N THR A 58 5.61 14.45 3.38
CA THR A 58 5.00 15.43 2.48
C THR A 58 5.82 15.69 1.21
N GLU A 59 7.08 15.24 1.17
CA GLU A 59 7.98 15.40 0.02
C GLU A 59 8.17 14.10 -0.77
N GLN A 60 7.47 13.04 -0.35
CA GLN A 60 7.56 11.71 -0.91
C GLN A 60 6.26 11.32 -1.60
N THR A 61 6.41 10.63 -2.73
CA THR A 61 5.30 9.91 -3.35
C THR A 61 5.22 8.54 -2.68
N ILE A 62 4.08 8.25 -2.05
CA ILE A 62 3.79 6.96 -1.44
C ILE A 62 2.62 6.37 -2.20
N GLU A 63 2.81 5.16 -2.70
CA GLU A 63 1.82 4.43 -3.47
C GLU A 63 1.63 3.05 -2.88
N MET A 64 0.42 2.52 -3.00
CA MET A 64 0.07 1.22 -2.46
C MET A 64 -0.80 0.44 -3.44
N ALA A 65 -0.55 -0.85 -3.56
CA ALA A 65 -1.39 -1.80 -4.28
C ALA A 65 -1.76 -2.96 -3.35
N VAL A 66 -2.97 -3.50 -3.52
CA VAL A 66 -3.34 -4.79 -2.92
C VAL A 66 -2.99 -5.90 -3.92
N PHE A 67 -2.60 -7.06 -3.43
CA PHE A 67 -2.55 -8.27 -4.26
C PHE A 67 -3.36 -9.39 -3.61
N ASP A 68 -3.98 -10.22 -4.44
CA ASP A 68 -4.75 -11.38 -3.99
C ASP A 68 -3.86 -12.61 -3.74
N THR A 69 -4.47 -13.70 -3.25
CA THR A 69 -3.75 -14.96 -2.98
C THR A 69 -3.15 -15.63 -4.21
N GLU A 70 -3.53 -15.19 -5.43
CA GLU A 70 -2.96 -15.63 -6.70
C GLU A 70 -1.84 -14.69 -7.19
N GLY A 71 -1.57 -13.60 -6.46
CA GLY A 71 -0.54 -12.60 -6.80
C GLY A 71 -0.99 -11.60 -7.85
N ILE A 72 -2.30 -11.43 -8.07
CA ILE A 72 -2.84 -10.41 -8.97
C ILE A 72 -2.94 -9.09 -8.22
N TYR A 73 -2.25 -8.07 -8.74
CA TYR A 73 -2.19 -6.74 -8.15
C TYR A 73 -3.34 -5.84 -8.64
N SER A 74 -3.79 -4.95 -7.77
CA SER A 74 -4.58 -3.78 -8.14
C SER A 74 -3.70 -2.72 -8.80
N ASP A 75 -4.34 -1.66 -9.32
CA ASP A 75 -3.64 -0.42 -9.59
C ASP A 75 -3.04 0.16 -8.30
N TYR A 76 -1.93 0.88 -8.46
CA TYR A 76 -1.35 1.64 -7.36
C TYR A 76 -2.17 2.90 -7.10
N VAL A 77 -2.49 3.12 -5.84
CA VAL A 77 -3.15 4.34 -5.37
C VAL A 77 -2.20 5.15 -4.51
N GLU A 78 -2.20 6.47 -4.67
CA GLU A 78 -1.42 7.35 -3.79
C GLU A 78 -1.98 7.29 -2.37
N ALA A 79 -1.09 7.05 -1.41
CA ALA A 79 -1.42 6.98 0.00
C ALA A 79 -0.85 8.19 0.74
N THR A 80 -1.62 8.73 1.69
CA THR A 80 -1.17 9.83 2.53
C THR A 80 -0.86 9.32 3.93
N THR A 81 0.25 9.76 4.50
CA THR A 81 0.55 9.49 5.90
C THR A 81 -0.13 10.52 6.79
N SER A 82 -0.66 10.09 7.91
CA SER A 82 -1.10 11.01 8.96
C SER A 82 0.05 11.30 9.91
N THR A 83 0.35 12.59 10.12
CA THR A 83 1.18 13.09 11.21
C THR A 83 0.25 13.55 12.34
N ASN A 84 0.28 12.87 13.48
CA ASN A 84 -0.34 13.39 14.72
C ASN A 84 0.43 14.61 15.22
#